data_AF-A0A8C3BX79-F1
#
_entry.id   AF-A0A8C3BX79-F1
#
_cell.length_a   1.000
_cell.length_b   1.000
_cell.length_c   1.000
_cell.angle_alpha   90.00
_cell.angle_beta   90.00
_cell.angle_gamma   90.00
#
_symmetry.space_group_name_H-M   'P 1'
#
loop_
_entity.id
_entity.type
_entity.pdbx_description
1 polymer ?
#
loop_
_entity_poly.entity_id
_entity_poly.type
_entity_poly.pdbx_seq_one_letter_code
_entity_poly.pdbx_strand_id
1 'polypeptide(L)'
;MTARRGPGWRREVLGPCPHSVAMRARPPKERRNDNFVLARRDREEELLEYAALLKLYNRCRSVHEWQQRNEQKWLHRAVQRKVEAAMQECQAGVDDRRERLRELLEAEENKYFAEMEAFDETLLEKQAKMRERAKLLREEREKERQQLVAEKREQQFRQQCDELRTQRMKQHQRELCTDRLAQLALKEELKKQQQEEEEMFAELWKEDRLAKERREAVDTQKLSQQNREILDVLGAQVAVLSAHKEEEKRLKEEEARLLEEQQQLLKLENEKLHMEKLQKQKECREMLLGAAEDKRKRLNEEKEGELALEMKTLEKSPWKPEEDPEEKTRRKQELFKEQQAYRAHLAQQLEEEKEREKEVDKLLKEERAKVWAKKAEQTRLEKEAREQLLKNVLDTRQLQIEEKSK
;
A
#
# COMPACT_ATOMS: atom_id res chain seq x y z
N MET A 1 156.73 60.37 -20.98
CA MET A 1 157.82 59.54 -20.40
C MET A 1 158.88 60.45 -19.80
N THR A 2 159.75 59.94 -18.93
CA THR A 2 160.53 60.71 -17.95
C THR A 2 162.03 60.88 -18.30
N ALA A 3 162.52 62.09 -18.01
CA ALA A 3 163.86 62.49 -17.53
C ALA A 3 165.14 61.68 -17.88
N ARG A 4 166.22 62.41 -18.18
CA ARG A 4 167.41 62.54 -17.28
C ARG A 4 168.32 63.71 -17.69
N ARG A 5 169.06 64.29 -16.73
CA ARG A 5 170.17 65.24 -16.96
C ARG A 5 171.51 64.51 -16.81
N GLY A 6 172.53 64.96 -17.54
CA GLY A 6 173.94 64.57 -17.35
C GLY A 6 174.77 65.66 -16.64
N PRO A 7 175.92 65.32 -16.02
CA PRO A 7 176.65 66.22 -15.11
C PRO A 7 177.64 67.16 -15.82
N GLY A 8 177.89 68.33 -15.21
CA GLY A 8 178.89 69.32 -15.68
C GLY A 8 180.29 69.10 -15.10
N TRP A 9 181.31 69.66 -15.75
CA TRP A 9 182.73 69.55 -15.37
C TRP A 9 183.36 70.94 -15.11
N ARG A 10 184.11 71.08 -14.00
CA ARG A 10 184.97 72.24 -13.69
C ARG A 10 186.36 72.08 -14.34
N ARG A 11 187.24 73.08 -14.24
CA ARG A 11 188.51 73.14 -15.01
C ARG A 11 189.80 73.32 -14.20
N GLU A 12 189.72 73.46 -12.89
CA GLU A 12 190.88 73.66 -12.01
C GLU A 12 191.62 72.35 -11.63
N VAL A 13 192.94 72.42 -11.46
CA VAL A 13 193.82 71.36 -10.96
C VAL A 13 194.83 71.97 -9.97
N LEU A 14 194.88 71.48 -8.73
CA LEU A 14 195.73 72.01 -7.64
C LEU A 14 197.15 71.42 -7.66
N GLY A 15 198.12 72.16 -7.13
CA GLY A 15 199.53 71.77 -6.98
C GLY A 15 200.01 71.60 -5.51
N PRO A 16 201.31 71.27 -5.29
CA PRO A 16 201.79 70.75 -4.00
C PRO A 16 201.98 71.78 -2.88
N CYS A 17 202.00 73.08 -3.18
CA CYS A 17 202.08 74.15 -2.19
C CYS A 17 200.75 74.94 -2.17
N PRO A 18 200.30 75.41 -1.00
CA PRO A 18 199.04 76.15 -0.90
C PRO A 18 199.06 77.40 -1.78
N HIS A 19 197.98 77.59 -2.55
CA HIS A 19 197.80 78.61 -3.61
C HIS A 19 198.43 78.31 -4.99
N SER A 20 198.69 77.04 -5.34
CA SER A 20 199.05 76.65 -6.73
C SER A 20 197.88 75.95 -7.47
N VAL A 21 197.47 76.50 -8.62
CA VAL A 21 196.38 75.95 -9.49
C VAL A 21 196.71 76.14 -10.98
N ALA A 22 196.39 75.15 -11.81
CA ALA A 22 196.47 75.21 -13.28
C ALA A 22 195.13 74.82 -13.94
N MET A 23 194.95 75.12 -15.24
CA MET A 23 193.72 74.84 -16.00
C MET A 23 193.98 74.16 -17.36
N ARG A 24 193.04 73.32 -17.80
CA ARG A 24 193.15 72.49 -19.02
C ARG A 24 192.55 73.15 -20.28
N ALA A 25 193.16 72.92 -21.45
CA ALA A 25 192.78 73.51 -22.76
C ALA A 25 191.50 72.88 -23.41
N ARG A 26 191.21 73.16 -24.69
CA ARG A 26 189.97 72.75 -25.40
C ARG A 26 190.22 72.37 -26.88
N PRO A 27 189.61 71.30 -27.43
CA PRO A 27 189.79 70.87 -28.83
C PRO A 27 188.84 71.58 -29.84
N PRO A 28 189.13 71.48 -31.16
CA PRO A 28 188.37 72.12 -32.26
C PRO A 28 187.12 71.33 -32.72
N LYS A 29 186.49 71.74 -33.85
CA LYS A 29 185.26 71.17 -34.45
C LYS A 29 185.34 71.06 -35.98
N GLU A 30 184.62 70.09 -36.56
CA GLU A 30 184.46 69.86 -38.01
C GLU A 30 182.97 69.81 -38.44
N ARG A 31 182.70 69.58 -39.74
CA ARG A 31 181.38 69.74 -40.42
C ARG A 31 180.69 68.39 -40.76
N ARG A 32 179.48 68.44 -41.34
CA ARG A 32 178.66 67.31 -41.84
C ARG A 32 177.99 67.66 -43.19
N ASN A 33 177.52 66.65 -43.93
CA ASN A 33 176.87 66.75 -45.26
C ASN A 33 175.39 66.30 -45.23
N ASP A 34 174.59 66.72 -46.22
CA ASP A 34 173.11 66.75 -46.13
C ASP A 34 172.33 65.65 -46.89
N ASN A 35 172.94 64.88 -47.79
CA ASN A 35 172.22 64.08 -48.82
C ASN A 35 171.11 63.13 -48.29
N PHE A 36 171.26 62.56 -47.09
CA PHE A 36 170.26 61.65 -46.50
C PHE A 36 168.91 62.30 -46.18
N VAL A 37 168.82 63.64 -46.16
CA VAL A 37 167.58 64.36 -45.88
C VAL A 37 166.63 64.35 -47.08
N LEU A 38 167.14 64.25 -48.31
CA LEU A 38 166.35 64.39 -49.54
C LEU A 38 165.48 63.15 -49.80
N ALA A 39 166.08 61.96 -49.98
CA ALA A 39 165.36 60.72 -50.28
C ALA A 39 164.36 60.23 -49.21
N ARG A 40 164.31 60.92 -48.06
CA ARG A 40 163.26 60.76 -47.04
C ARG A 40 162.02 61.60 -47.36
N ARG A 41 162.19 62.83 -47.85
CA ARG A 41 161.10 63.74 -48.24
C ARG A 41 160.30 63.15 -49.38
N ASP A 42 160.97 62.67 -50.43
CA ASP A 42 160.34 62.07 -51.61
C ASP A 42 159.31 60.98 -51.22
N ARG A 43 159.65 60.12 -50.26
CA ARG A 43 158.75 59.08 -49.72
C ARG A 43 157.67 59.61 -48.78
N GLU A 44 157.96 60.67 -48.02
CA GLU A 44 156.96 61.35 -47.21
C GLU A 44 155.94 62.09 -48.10
N GLU A 45 156.37 62.57 -49.27
CA GLU A 45 155.54 63.20 -50.32
C GLU A 45 154.65 62.16 -51.03
N GLU A 46 155.18 61.03 -51.51
CA GLU A 46 154.39 59.91 -52.07
C GLU A 46 153.27 59.44 -51.11
N LEU A 47 153.59 59.31 -49.82
CA LEU A 47 152.62 58.92 -48.78
C LEU A 47 151.57 60.01 -48.52
N LEU A 48 151.93 61.29 -48.63
CA LEU A 48 150.99 62.41 -48.53
C LEU A 48 150.04 62.46 -49.73
N GLU A 49 150.51 62.18 -50.94
CA GLU A 49 149.68 62.07 -52.15
C GLU A 49 148.69 60.90 -52.04
N TYR A 50 149.16 59.70 -51.69
CA TYR A 50 148.26 58.55 -51.52
C TYR A 50 147.24 58.77 -50.39
N ALA A 51 147.65 59.42 -49.29
CA ALA A 51 146.73 59.84 -48.24
C ALA A 51 145.73 60.92 -48.70
N ALA A 52 146.08 61.78 -49.65
CA ALA A 52 145.15 62.74 -50.27
C ALA A 52 144.14 62.02 -51.18
N LEU A 53 144.58 61.07 -52.01
CA LEU A 53 143.70 60.23 -52.83
C LEU A 53 142.71 59.43 -51.99
N LEU A 54 143.15 58.82 -50.89
CA LEU A 54 142.26 58.12 -49.94
C LEU A 54 141.26 59.06 -49.27
N LYS A 55 141.64 60.30 -48.92
CA LYS A 55 140.70 61.31 -48.38
C LYS A 55 139.65 61.70 -49.43
N LEU A 56 140.04 61.86 -50.69
CA LEU A 56 139.13 62.15 -51.80
C LEU A 56 138.16 60.99 -52.05
N TYR A 57 138.66 59.75 -52.13
CA TYR A 57 137.82 58.55 -52.30
C TYR A 57 136.78 58.40 -51.17
N ASN A 58 137.22 58.52 -49.91
CA ASN A 58 136.32 58.41 -48.75
C ASN A 58 135.29 59.54 -48.69
N ARG A 59 135.66 60.76 -49.13
CA ARG A 59 134.71 61.88 -49.29
C ARG A 59 133.66 61.57 -50.37
N CYS A 60 134.07 61.11 -51.55
CA CYS A 60 133.15 60.72 -52.63
C CYS A 60 132.21 59.59 -52.20
N ARG A 61 132.74 58.55 -51.53
CA ARG A 61 131.93 57.45 -50.97
C ARG A 61 130.90 57.95 -49.95
N SER A 62 131.31 58.84 -49.04
CA SER A 62 130.42 59.41 -48.01
C SER A 62 129.30 60.26 -48.62
N VAL A 63 129.58 61.00 -49.69
CA VAL A 63 128.55 61.74 -50.45
C VAL A 63 127.57 60.78 -51.14
N HIS A 64 128.06 59.68 -51.73
CA HIS A 64 127.20 58.69 -52.38
C HIS A 64 126.31 57.93 -51.37
N GLU A 65 126.85 57.49 -50.23
CA GLU A 65 126.05 56.88 -49.16
C GLU A 65 125.00 57.85 -48.58
N TRP A 66 125.31 59.16 -48.53
CA TRP A 66 124.38 60.20 -48.12
C TRP A 66 123.28 60.45 -49.17
N GLN A 67 123.61 60.44 -50.47
CA GLN A 67 122.65 60.52 -51.57
C GLN A 67 121.67 59.35 -51.52
N GLN A 68 122.17 58.10 -51.47
CA GLN A 68 121.35 56.89 -51.37
C GLN A 68 120.40 56.90 -50.16
N ARG A 69 120.88 57.32 -48.98
CA ARG A 69 120.03 57.46 -47.78
C ARG A 69 118.97 58.55 -47.91
N ASN A 70 119.21 59.60 -48.71
CA ASN A 70 118.23 60.66 -48.96
C ASN A 70 117.22 60.26 -50.04
N GLU A 71 117.64 59.55 -51.08
CA GLU A 71 116.74 58.95 -52.08
C GLU A 71 115.77 57.97 -51.41
N GLN A 72 116.26 57.08 -50.53
CA GLN A 72 115.41 56.19 -49.74
C GLN A 72 114.43 56.94 -48.83
N LYS A 73 114.87 58.01 -48.15
CA LYS A 73 113.98 58.86 -47.33
C LYS A 73 112.94 59.62 -48.16
N TRP A 74 113.31 60.06 -49.37
CA TRP A 74 112.42 60.75 -50.30
C TRP A 74 111.36 59.79 -50.84
N LEU A 75 111.77 58.60 -51.28
CA LEU A 75 110.87 57.52 -51.71
C LEU A 75 109.92 57.10 -50.59
N HIS A 76 110.43 56.91 -49.36
CA HIS A 76 109.58 56.59 -48.21
C HIS A 76 108.54 57.68 -47.94
N ARG A 77 108.93 58.96 -47.94
CA ARG A 77 107.99 60.09 -47.81
C ARG A 77 107.00 60.20 -48.96
N ALA A 78 107.39 59.86 -50.19
CA ALA A 78 106.51 59.82 -51.35
C ALA A 78 105.49 58.68 -51.25
N VAL A 79 105.88 57.52 -50.70
CA VAL A 79 104.96 56.40 -50.39
C VAL A 79 104.04 56.76 -49.23
N GLN A 80 104.54 57.35 -48.13
CA GLN A 80 103.73 57.81 -46.99
C GLN A 80 102.60 58.73 -47.47
N ARG A 81 102.90 59.77 -48.26
CA ARG A 81 101.89 60.68 -48.83
C ARG A 81 100.83 59.97 -49.68
N LYS A 82 101.21 58.93 -50.44
CA LYS A 82 100.26 58.12 -51.22
C LYS A 82 99.35 57.26 -50.34
N VAL A 83 99.90 56.71 -49.25
CA VAL A 83 99.12 55.95 -48.26
C VAL A 83 98.20 56.89 -47.47
N GLU A 84 98.68 58.06 -47.07
CA GLU A 84 97.89 59.12 -46.42
C GLU A 84 96.73 59.58 -47.31
N ALA A 85 96.96 59.85 -48.60
CA ALA A 85 95.91 60.19 -49.56
C ALA A 85 94.89 59.04 -49.73
N ALA A 86 95.35 57.80 -49.94
CA ALA A 86 94.46 56.65 -50.07
C ALA A 86 93.65 56.37 -48.79
N MET A 87 94.21 56.64 -47.60
CA MET A 87 93.46 56.60 -46.33
C MET A 87 92.41 57.70 -46.24
N GLN A 88 92.71 58.92 -46.71
CA GLN A 88 91.74 60.02 -46.77
C GLN A 88 90.59 59.72 -47.74
N GLU A 89 90.89 59.18 -48.92
CA GLU A 89 89.89 58.68 -49.88
C GLU A 89 89.01 57.58 -49.27
N CYS A 90 89.62 56.63 -48.53
CA CYS A 90 88.89 55.59 -47.82
C CYS A 90 88.05 56.10 -46.65
N GLN A 91 88.50 57.16 -45.95
CA GLN A 91 87.75 57.82 -44.88
C GLN A 91 86.54 58.57 -45.44
N ALA A 92 86.73 59.41 -46.45
CA ALA A 92 85.64 60.08 -47.17
C ALA A 92 84.61 59.05 -47.68
N GLY A 93 85.08 57.98 -48.34
CA GLY A 93 84.22 56.88 -48.79
C GLY A 93 83.56 56.05 -47.68
N VAL A 94 83.88 56.27 -46.40
CA VAL A 94 83.15 55.72 -45.23
C VAL A 94 82.20 56.76 -44.64
N ASP A 95 82.59 58.03 -44.61
CA ASP A 95 81.75 59.13 -44.13
C ASP A 95 80.58 59.40 -45.08
N ASP A 96 80.78 59.33 -46.40
CA ASP A 96 79.74 59.20 -47.44
C ASP A 96 78.67 58.16 -47.10
N ARG A 97 79.09 57.00 -46.57
CA ARG A 97 78.18 55.89 -46.22
C ARG A 97 77.50 56.12 -44.87
N ARG A 98 78.15 56.83 -43.94
CA ARG A 98 77.54 57.29 -42.68
C ARG A 98 76.52 58.41 -42.91
N GLU A 99 76.69 59.22 -43.95
CA GLU A 99 75.75 60.27 -44.35
C GLU A 99 74.49 59.66 -44.96
N ARG A 100 74.63 58.80 -45.98
CA ARG A 100 73.49 58.08 -46.57
C ARG A 100 72.74 57.22 -45.55
N LEU A 101 73.43 56.66 -44.55
CA LEU A 101 72.76 55.92 -43.46
C LEU A 101 72.00 56.84 -42.50
N ARG A 102 72.52 58.03 -42.18
CA ARG A 102 71.79 59.05 -41.41
C ARG A 102 70.54 59.51 -42.16
N GLU A 103 70.68 59.89 -43.43
CA GLU A 103 69.56 60.30 -44.29
C GLU A 103 68.45 59.24 -44.35
N LEU A 104 68.80 57.95 -44.44
CA LEU A 104 67.83 56.85 -44.44
C LEU A 104 67.12 56.68 -43.08
N LEU A 105 67.87 56.73 -41.97
CA LEU A 105 67.30 56.61 -40.61
C LEU A 105 66.41 57.82 -40.28
N GLU A 106 66.86 59.04 -40.57
CA GLU A 106 66.06 60.25 -40.45
C GLU A 106 64.79 60.17 -41.32
N ALA A 107 64.87 59.62 -42.54
CA ALA A 107 63.72 59.39 -43.39
C ALA A 107 62.83 58.21 -42.96
N GLU A 108 63.25 57.35 -42.02
CA GLU A 108 62.41 56.32 -41.40
C GLU A 108 61.74 56.87 -40.14
N GLU A 109 62.47 57.56 -39.27
CA GLU A 109 61.93 58.26 -38.10
C GLU A 109 60.83 59.25 -38.51
N ASN A 110 61.05 60.09 -39.53
CA ASN A 110 60.04 61.03 -40.03
C ASN A 110 58.78 60.34 -40.60
N LYS A 111 58.88 59.12 -41.15
CA LYS A 111 57.69 58.35 -41.56
C LYS A 111 56.91 57.87 -40.35
N TYR A 112 57.61 57.31 -39.34
CA TYR A 112 56.94 56.85 -38.12
C TYR A 112 56.27 57.99 -37.35
N PHE A 113 56.86 59.19 -37.31
CA PHE A 113 56.18 60.37 -36.76
C PHE A 113 54.91 60.71 -37.56
N ALA A 114 54.98 60.76 -38.89
CA ALA A 114 53.81 61.05 -39.74
C ALA A 114 52.71 59.95 -39.65
N GLU A 115 53.09 58.68 -39.50
CA GLU A 115 52.14 57.58 -39.27
C GLU A 115 51.46 57.72 -37.90
N MET A 116 52.22 58.02 -36.83
CA MET A 116 51.66 58.24 -35.50
C MET A 116 50.70 59.45 -35.47
N GLU A 117 51.08 60.57 -36.09
CA GLU A 117 50.20 61.75 -36.23
C GLU A 117 48.93 61.46 -37.05
N ALA A 118 48.98 60.51 -38.00
CA ALA A 118 47.82 60.07 -38.77
C ALA A 118 46.93 59.05 -38.02
N PHE A 119 47.49 58.26 -37.09
CA PHE A 119 46.72 57.37 -36.21
C PHE A 119 46.04 58.13 -35.05
N ASP A 120 46.62 59.25 -34.60
CA ASP A 120 46.07 60.07 -33.52
C ASP A 120 44.87 60.90 -33.97
N GLU A 121 43.68 60.26 -34.00
CA GLU A 121 42.37 60.90 -34.30
C GLU A 121 42.30 62.33 -33.76
N THR A 122 42.08 63.33 -34.62
CA THR A 122 42.13 64.72 -34.17
C THR A 122 41.05 65.02 -33.12
N LEU A 123 41.29 66.04 -32.28
CA LEU A 123 40.28 66.49 -31.30
C LEU A 123 38.95 66.90 -31.96
N LEU A 124 38.99 67.30 -33.24
CA LEU A 124 37.81 67.63 -34.03
C LEU A 124 37.03 66.37 -34.47
N GLU A 125 37.71 65.32 -34.91
CA GLU A 125 37.08 64.03 -35.21
C GLU A 125 36.50 63.36 -33.95
N LYS A 126 37.25 63.35 -32.85
CA LYS A 126 36.77 62.85 -31.55
C LYS A 126 35.49 63.59 -31.13
N GLN A 127 35.44 64.91 -31.32
CA GLN A 127 34.22 65.69 -31.13
C GLN A 127 33.11 65.38 -32.16
N ALA A 128 33.43 65.14 -33.43
CA ALA A 128 32.45 64.77 -34.46
C ALA A 128 31.80 63.41 -34.15
N LYS A 129 32.61 62.38 -33.90
CA LYS A 129 32.18 61.03 -33.49
C LYS A 129 31.31 61.08 -32.21
N MET A 130 31.66 61.93 -31.24
CA MET A 130 30.83 62.18 -30.05
C MET A 130 29.50 62.88 -30.37
N ARG A 131 29.49 63.88 -31.26
CA ARG A 131 28.27 64.57 -31.70
C ARG A 131 27.35 63.65 -32.49
N GLU A 132 27.89 62.75 -33.30
CA GLU A 132 27.14 61.75 -34.08
C GLU A 132 26.52 60.68 -33.18
N ARG A 133 27.30 60.09 -32.27
CA ARG A 133 26.77 59.19 -31.23
C ARG A 133 25.66 59.87 -30.41
N ALA A 134 25.83 61.15 -30.07
CA ALA A 134 24.82 61.93 -29.37
C ALA A 134 23.58 62.28 -30.22
N LYS A 135 23.66 62.27 -31.56
CA LYS A 135 22.49 62.36 -32.45
C LYS A 135 21.75 61.02 -32.49
N LEU A 136 22.46 59.92 -32.75
CA LEU A 136 21.88 58.57 -32.83
C LEU A 136 21.13 58.22 -31.53
N LEU A 137 21.74 58.43 -30.37
CA LEU A 137 21.12 58.21 -29.06
C LEU A 137 19.91 59.12 -28.76
N ARG A 138 19.76 60.25 -29.46
CA ARG A 138 18.54 61.10 -29.39
C ARG A 138 17.46 60.58 -30.33
N GLU A 139 17.84 60.17 -31.54
CA GLU A 139 16.92 59.58 -32.52
C GLU A 139 16.34 58.25 -32.05
N GLU A 140 17.14 57.40 -31.41
CA GLU A 140 16.69 56.13 -30.80
C GLU A 140 15.67 56.39 -29.70
N ARG A 141 15.97 57.25 -28.72
CA ARG A 141 15.05 57.62 -27.64
C ARG A 141 13.76 58.27 -28.15
N GLU A 142 13.84 59.04 -29.24
CA GLU A 142 12.67 59.63 -29.87
C GLU A 142 11.84 58.59 -30.64
N LYS A 143 12.46 57.59 -31.28
CA LYS A 143 11.76 56.43 -31.88
C LYS A 143 11.06 55.60 -30.80
N GLU A 144 11.73 55.27 -29.70
CA GLU A 144 11.16 54.56 -28.54
C GLU A 144 9.94 55.33 -27.96
N ARG A 145 10.10 56.64 -27.75
CA ARG A 145 9.02 57.53 -27.31
C ARG A 145 7.85 57.54 -28.28
N GLN A 146 8.10 57.57 -29.59
CA GLN A 146 7.05 57.56 -30.60
C GLN A 146 6.32 56.21 -30.68
N GLN A 147 7.03 55.09 -30.53
CA GLN A 147 6.45 53.75 -30.42
C GLN A 147 5.53 53.65 -29.20
N LEU A 148 6.01 54.06 -28.01
CA LEU A 148 5.21 54.06 -26.79
C LEU A 148 3.97 54.96 -26.92
N VAL A 149 4.10 56.14 -27.54
CA VAL A 149 2.94 57.03 -27.80
C VAL A 149 1.95 56.39 -28.79
N ALA A 150 2.43 55.67 -29.82
CA ALA A 150 1.56 54.95 -30.75
C ALA A 150 0.81 53.81 -30.06
N GLU A 151 1.48 52.97 -29.28
CA GLU A 151 0.86 51.91 -28.48
C GLU A 151 -0.18 52.46 -27.50
N LYS A 152 0.12 53.57 -26.81
CA LYS A 152 -0.81 54.15 -25.84
C LYS A 152 -2.03 54.79 -26.52
N ARG A 153 -1.87 55.38 -27.70
CA ARG A 153 -3.00 55.82 -28.55
C ARG A 153 -3.83 54.63 -29.03
N GLU A 154 -3.21 53.52 -29.42
CA GLU A 154 -3.95 52.32 -29.81
C GLU A 154 -4.69 51.67 -28.61
N GLN A 155 -4.07 51.66 -27.43
CA GLN A 155 -4.72 51.20 -26.19
C GLN A 155 -5.92 52.07 -25.82
N GLN A 156 -5.81 53.40 -25.95
CA GLN A 156 -6.93 54.34 -25.77
C GLN A 156 -8.04 54.08 -26.80
N PHE A 157 -7.73 53.98 -28.09
CA PHE A 157 -8.68 53.64 -29.15
C PHE A 157 -9.40 52.31 -28.87
N ARG A 158 -8.64 51.26 -28.52
CA ARG A 158 -9.15 49.91 -28.18
C ARG A 158 -10.09 49.88 -26.96
N GLN A 159 -10.09 50.91 -26.12
CA GLN A 159 -10.95 51.06 -24.93
C GLN A 159 -12.14 51.99 -25.19
N GLN A 160 -11.89 53.12 -25.85
CA GLN A 160 -12.86 54.20 -26.07
C GLN A 160 -13.80 53.94 -27.26
N CYS A 161 -13.39 53.16 -28.27
CA CYS A 161 -14.24 52.91 -29.44
C CYS A 161 -15.39 51.91 -29.14
N ASP A 162 -16.59 52.46 -28.98
CA ASP A 162 -17.82 51.73 -28.72
C ASP A 162 -18.17 50.70 -29.82
N GLU A 163 -17.81 50.99 -31.08
CA GLU A 163 -17.94 50.05 -32.21
C GLU A 163 -17.12 48.77 -31.98
N LEU A 164 -15.85 48.91 -31.58
CA LEU A 164 -14.97 47.78 -31.29
C LEU A 164 -15.46 47.03 -30.05
N ARG A 165 -15.96 47.73 -29.02
CA ARG A 165 -16.59 47.11 -27.84
C ARG A 165 -17.80 46.27 -28.25
N THR A 166 -18.62 46.79 -29.16
CA THR A 166 -19.80 46.11 -29.72
C THR A 166 -19.42 44.89 -30.58
N GLN A 167 -18.35 44.99 -31.38
CA GLN A 167 -17.84 43.86 -32.16
C GLN A 167 -17.28 42.75 -31.26
N ARG A 168 -16.47 43.11 -30.25
CA ARG A 168 -15.96 42.15 -29.25
C ARG A 168 -17.08 41.47 -28.46
N MET A 169 -18.10 42.22 -28.05
CA MET A 169 -19.29 41.64 -27.41
C MET A 169 -20.00 40.63 -28.33
N LYS A 170 -20.13 40.94 -29.63
CA LYS A 170 -20.71 40.02 -30.62
C LYS A 170 -19.83 38.80 -30.93
N GLN A 171 -18.50 38.92 -30.83
CA GLN A 171 -17.58 37.77 -30.89
C GLN A 171 -17.77 36.87 -29.67
N HIS A 172 -17.74 37.45 -28.46
CA HIS A 172 -17.93 36.71 -27.23
C HIS A 172 -19.31 36.05 -27.10
N GLN A 173 -20.37 36.70 -27.59
CA GLN A 173 -21.70 36.09 -27.70
C GLN A 173 -21.74 34.86 -28.63
N ARG A 174 -20.87 34.79 -29.66
CA ARG A 174 -20.76 33.61 -30.53
C ARG A 174 -20.01 32.49 -29.83
N GLU A 175 -18.92 32.80 -29.12
CA GLU A 175 -18.16 31.85 -28.28
C GLU A 175 -19.08 31.19 -27.24
N LEU A 176 -19.83 31.99 -26.47
CA LEU A 176 -20.79 31.49 -25.49
C LEU A 176 -21.92 30.65 -26.12
N CYS A 177 -22.31 30.93 -27.37
CA CYS A 177 -23.26 30.11 -28.11
C CYS A 177 -22.66 28.77 -28.58
N THR A 178 -21.41 28.74 -29.05
CA THR A 178 -20.72 27.49 -29.40
C THR A 178 -20.48 26.62 -28.18
N ASP A 179 -20.05 27.20 -27.06
CA ASP A 179 -19.84 26.49 -25.80
C ASP A 179 -21.15 25.90 -25.27
N ARG A 180 -22.25 26.66 -25.36
CA ARG A 180 -23.59 26.18 -24.97
C ARG A 180 -24.09 25.05 -25.87
N LEU A 181 -23.79 25.07 -27.17
CA LEU A 181 -24.14 23.97 -28.07
C LEU A 181 -23.34 22.71 -27.74
N ALA A 182 -22.04 22.83 -27.47
CA ALA A 182 -21.22 21.70 -27.01
C ALA A 182 -21.72 21.12 -25.67
N GLN A 183 -22.09 21.97 -24.72
CA GLN A 183 -22.70 21.54 -23.45
C GLN A 183 -24.07 20.85 -23.61
N LEU A 184 -24.83 21.16 -24.67
CA LEU A 184 -26.08 20.47 -24.97
C LEU A 184 -25.82 19.10 -25.59
N ALA A 185 -24.92 19.01 -26.58
CA ALA A 185 -24.51 17.74 -27.18
C ALA A 185 -24.00 16.74 -26.13
N LEU A 186 -23.09 17.15 -25.24
CA LEU A 186 -22.57 16.32 -24.14
C LEU A 186 -23.68 15.86 -23.17
N LYS A 187 -24.73 16.67 -22.96
CA LYS A 187 -25.89 16.31 -22.14
C LYS A 187 -26.86 15.37 -22.85
N GLU A 188 -26.90 15.37 -24.18
CA GLU A 188 -27.66 14.41 -24.98
C GLU A 188 -26.95 13.07 -25.10
N GLU A 189 -25.61 13.07 -25.18
CA GLU A 189 -24.77 11.87 -25.11
C GLU A 189 -24.88 11.19 -23.75
N LEU A 190 -24.73 11.95 -22.65
CA LEU A 190 -24.88 11.42 -21.29
C LEU A 190 -26.27 10.83 -21.03
N LYS A 191 -27.33 11.42 -21.61
CA LYS A 191 -28.70 10.88 -21.51
C LYS A 191 -28.86 9.55 -22.24
N LYS A 192 -28.22 9.38 -23.40
CA LYS A 192 -28.25 8.09 -24.14
C LYS A 192 -27.54 7.02 -23.32
N GLN A 193 -26.37 7.33 -22.77
CA GLN A 193 -25.64 6.42 -21.86
C GLN A 193 -26.49 6.04 -20.64
N GLN A 194 -27.20 6.98 -20.03
CA GLN A 194 -28.14 6.70 -18.93
C GLN A 194 -29.32 5.83 -19.36
N GLN A 195 -29.86 6.02 -20.56
CA GLN A 195 -30.93 5.18 -21.11
C GLN A 195 -30.44 3.76 -21.44
N GLU A 196 -29.25 3.63 -22.01
CA GLU A 196 -28.57 2.35 -22.26
C GLU A 196 -28.30 1.60 -20.93
N GLU A 197 -27.83 2.29 -19.89
CA GLU A 197 -27.68 1.75 -18.54
C GLU A 197 -29.02 1.32 -17.93
N GLU A 198 -30.06 2.16 -17.98
CA GLU A 198 -31.41 1.84 -17.48
C GLU A 198 -32.04 0.63 -18.21
N GLU A 199 -31.86 0.51 -19.53
CA GLU A 199 -32.30 -0.65 -20.30
C GLU A 199 -31.59 -1.93 -19.89
N MET A 200 -30.25 -1.89 -19.75
CA MET A 200 -29.45 -3.03 -19.26
C MET A 200 -29.85 -3.46 -17.84
N PHE A 201 -30.07 -2.51 -16.92
CA PHE A 201 -30.56 -2.85 -15.58
C PHE A 201 -31.98 -3.41 -15.60
N ALA A 202 -32.86 -2.90 -16.46
CA ALA A 202 -34.20 -3.42 -16.64
C ALA A 202 -34.21 -4.84 -17.23
N GLU A 203 -33.24 -5.21 -18.07
CA GLU A 203 -33.06 -6.60 -18.52
C GLU A 203 -32.59 -7.53 -17.40
N LEU A 204 -31.55 -7.15 -16.66
CA LEU A 204 -31.08 -7.93 -15.49
C LEU A 204 -32.19 -8.13 -14.43
N TRP A 205 -33.07 -7.14 -14.22
CA TRP A 205 -34.24 -7.28 -13.35
C TRP A 205 -35.31 -8.23 -13.90
N LYS A 206 -35.53 -8.27 -15.23
CA LYS A 206 -36.42 -9.28 -15.85
C LYS A 206 -35.85 -10.68 -15.64
N GLU A 207 -34.55 -10.87 -15.81
CA GLU A 207 -33.88 -12.16 -15.62
C GLU A 207 -33.94 -12.65 -14.17
N ASP A 208 -33.64 -11.80 -13.18
CA ASP A 208 -33.74 -12.16 -11.75
C ASP A 208 -35.19 -12.47 -11.34
N ARG A 209 -36.18 -11.72 -11.85
CA ARG A 209 -37.60 -12.01 -11.63
C ARG A 209 -37.98 -13.39 -12.19
N LEU A 210 -37.60 -13.68 -13.43
CA LEU A 210 -37.81 -15.00 -14.06
C LEU A 210 -37.05 -16.11 -13.33
N ALA A 211 -35.87 -15.84 -12.76
CA ALA A 211 -35.12 -16.80 -11.94
C ALA A 211 -35.83 -17.11 -10.61
N LYS A 212 -36.48 -16.11 -9.99
CA LYS A 212 -37.32 -16.29 -8.79
C LYS A 212 -38.59 -17.06 -9.10
N GLU A 213 -39.33 -16.67 -10.14
CA GLU A 213 -40.51 -17.40 -10.65
C GLU A 213 -40.19 -18.88 -10.91
N ARG A 214 -39.02 -19.19 -11.52
CA ARG A 214 -38.57 -20.57 -11.75
C ARG A 214 -38.26 -21.33 -10.45
N ARG A 215 -37.68 -20.68 -9.42
CA ARG A 215 -37.41 -21.30 -8.12
C ARG A 215 -38.73 -21.62 -7.41
N GLU A 216 -39.64 -20.67 -7.35
CA GLU A 216 -40.98 -20.84 -6.77
C GLU A 216 -41.78 -21.94 -7.50
N ALA A 217 -41.70 -22.01 -8.83
CA ALA A 217 -42.31 -23.09 -9.61
C ALA A 217 -41.69 -24.48 -9.30
N VAL A 218 -40.38 -24.55 -9.07
CA VAL A 218 -39.70 -25.81 -8.68
C VAL A 218 -40.06 -26.20 -7.25
N ASP A 219 -40.11 -25.26 -6.30
CA ASP A 219 -40.41 -25.56 -4.91
C ASP A 219 -41.90 -25.88 -4.67
N THR A 220 -42.81 -25.23 -5.39
CA THR A 220 -44.23 -25.64 -5.42
C THR A 220 -44.44 -27.00 -6.07
N GLN A 221 -43.65 -27.39 -7.08
CA GLN A 221 -43.64 -28.76 -7.61
C GLN A 221 -43.15 -29.78 -6.58
N LYS A 222 -42.05 -29.51 -5.85
CA LYS A 222 -41.57 -30.37 -4.75
C LYS A 222 -42.63 -30.55 -3.66
N LEU A 223 -43.26 -29.46 -3.22
CA LEU A 223 -44.35 -29.51 -2.24
C LEU A 223 -45.55 -30.31 -2.77
N SER A 224 -45.88 -30.19 -4.06
CA SER A 224 -46.93 -31.00 -4.68
C SER A 224 -46.57 -32.49 -4.74
N GLN A 225 -45.30 -32.83 -4.96
CA GLN A 225 -44.80 -34.22 -4.94
C GLN A 225 -44.85 -34.80 -3.52
N GLN A 226 -44.29 -34.10 -2.53
CA GLN A 226 -44.32 -34.50 -1.12
C GLN A 226 -45.76 -34.67 -0.60
N ASN A 227 -46.68 -33.77 -0.96
CA ASN A 227 -48.08 -33.91 -0.60
C ASN A 227 -48.76 -35.13 -1.24
N ARG A 228 -48.36 -35.54 -2.45
CA ARG A 228 -48.84 -36.80 -3.06
C ARG A 228 -48.28 -38.01 -2.34
N GLU A 229 -46.97 -38.04 -2.10
CA GLU A 229 -46.30 -39.12 -1.34
C GLU A 229 -46.96 -39.33 0.04
N ILE A 230 -47.26 -38.24 0.75
CA ILE A 230 -47.99 -38.28 2.03
C ILE A 230 -49.42 -38.80 1.86
N LEU A 231 -50.15 -38.37 0.83
CA LEU A 231 -51.51 -38.85 0.54
C LEU A 231 -51.54 -40.34 0.14
N ASP A 232 -50.55 -40.81 -0.61
CA ASP A 232 -50.41 -42.21 -1.01
C ASP A 232 -50.11 -43.10 0.20
N VAL A 233 -49.22 -42.65 1.10
CA VAL A 233 -48.93 -43.33 2.38
C VAL A 233 -50.16 -43.35 3.29
N LEU A 234 -50.90 -42.24 3.41
CA LEU A 234 -52.15 -42.19 4.18
C LEU A 234 -53.24 -43.07 3.56
N GLY A 235 -53.34 -43.12 2.23
CA GLY A 235 -54.23 -44.01 1.49
C GLY A 235 -53.95 -45.48 1.78
N ALA A 236 -52.67 -45.87 1.78
CA ALA A 236 -52.24 -47.21 2.16
C ALA A 236 -52.57 -47.54 3.63
N GLN A 237 -52.35 -46.60 4.57
CA GLN A 237 -52.74 -46.78 5.98
C GLN A 237 -54.25 -46.94 6.15
N VAL A 238 -55.06 -46.14 5.45
CA VAL A 238 -56.53 -46.27 5.45
C VAL A 238 -56.96 -47.62 4.87
N ALA A 239 -56.34 -48.08 3.78
CA ALA A 239 -56.63 -49.38 3.17
C ALA A 239 -56.35 -50.56 4.13
N VAL A 240 -55.21 -50.53 4.84
CA VAL A 240 -54.88 -51.51 5.89
C VAL A 240 -55.89 -51.46 7.04
N LEU A 241 -56.27 -50.26 7.49
CA LEU A 241 -57.27 -50.08 8.54
C LEU A 241 -58.70 -50.49 8.11
N SER A 242 -59.03 -50.44 6.82
CA SER A 242 -60.29 -51.02 6.32
C SER A 242 -60.22 -52.54 6.22
N ALA A 243 -59.10 -53.11 5.76
CA ALA A 243 -58.90 -54.56 5.69
C ALA A 243 -59.05 -55.21 7.08
N HIS A 244 -58.36 -54.68 8.10
CA HIS A 244 -58.51 -55.16 9.48
C HIS A 244 -59.94 -55.02 10.02
N LYS A 245 -60.69 -53.97 9.64
CA LYS A 245 -62.10 -53.82 10.01
C LYS A 245 -63.04 -54.78 9.27
N GLU A 246 -62.62 -55.36 8.16
CA GLU A 246 -63.35 -56.43 7.47
C GLU A 246 -62.99 -57.81 8.01
N GLU A 247 -61.71 -58.04 8.35
CA GLU A 247 -61.26 -59.22 9.09
C GLU A 247 -61.95 -59.31 10.46
N GLU A 248 -61.99 -58.22 11.23
CA GLU A 248 -62.74 -58.13 12.50
C GLU A 248 -64.23 -58.48 12.34
N LYS A 249 -64.88 -58.14 11.22
CA LYS A 249 -66.28 -58.48 10.97
C LYS A 249 -66.43 -59.97 10.70
N ARG A 250 -65.57 -60.54 9.85
CA ARG A 250 -65.57 -61.98 9.55
C ARG A 250 -65.35 -62.81 10.81
N LEU A 251 -64.38 -62.42 11.64
CA LEU A 251 -64.14 -63.08 12.94
C LEU A 251 -65.39 -63.01 13.84
N LYS A 252 -66.08 -61.86 13.92
CA LYS A 252 -67.33 -61.72 14.71
C LYS A 252 -68.49 -62.53 14.13
N GLU A 253 -68.56 -62.69 12.80
CA GLU A 253 -69.53 -63.58 12.15
C GLU A 253 -69.22 -65.07 12.39
N GLU A 254 -67.95 -65.45 12.43
CA GLU A 254 -67.50 -66.82 12.76
C GLU A 254 -67.70 -67.14 14.25
N GLU A 255 -67.37 -66.22 15.15
CA GLU A 255 -67.69 -66.29 16.59
C GLU A 255 -69.21 -66.44 16.82
N ALA A 256 -70.04 -65.67 16.10
CA ALA A 256 -71.50 -65.77 16.20
C ALA A 256 -72.02 -67.16 15.77
N ARG A 257 -71.51 -67.72 14.66
CA ARG A 257 -71.86 -69.09 14.22
C ARG A 257 -71.45 -70.15 15.24
N LEU A 258 -70.24 -70.04 15.78
CA LEU A 258 -69.76 -70.96 16.83
C LEU A 258 -70.60 -70.86 18.11
N LEU A 259 -71.09 -69.67 18.48
CA LEU A 259 -72.02 -69.48 19.59
C LEU A 259 -73.42 -70.07 19.29
N GLU A 260 -73.92 -69.98 18.06
CA GLU A 260 -75.15 -70.64 17.64
C GLU A 260 -75.03 -72.17 17.68
N GLU A 261 -73.91 -72.73 17.21
CA GLU A 261 -73.60 -74.17 17.30
C GLU A 261 -73.50 -74.64 18.76
N GLN A 262 -72.80 -73.90 19.62
CA GLN A 262 -72.75 -74.18 21.07
C GLN A 262 -74.15 -74.13 21.71
N GLN A 263 -75.00 -73.17 21.34
CA GLN A 263 -76.38 -73.12 21.82
C GLN A 263 -77.22 -74.30 21.33
N GLN A 264 -76.99 -74.81 20.11
CA GLN A 264 -77.67 -76.00 19.60
C GLN A 264 -77.23 -77.26 20.36
N LEU A 265 -75.92 -77.43 20.61
CA LEU A 265 -75.39 -78.53 21.42
C LEU A 265 -75.96 -78.48 22.85
N LEU A 266 -75.96 -77.32 23.50
CA LEU A 266 -76.53 -77.13 24.84
C LEU A 266 -78.05 -77.41 24.88
N LYS A 267 -78.80 -77.12 23.82
CA LYS A 267 -80.23 -77.51 23.72
C LYS A 267 -80.38 -79.03 23.67
N LEU A 268 -79.63 -79.70 22.80
CA LEU A 268 -79.62 -81.17 22.68
C LEU A 268 -79.17 -81.87 23.98
N GLU A 269 -78.24 -81.28 24.74
CA GLU A 269 -77.84 -81.78 26.06
C GLU A 269 -78.93 -81.59 27.10
N ASN A 270 -79.59 -80.42 27.14
CA ASN A 270 -80.72 -80.19 28.03
C ASN A 270 -81.93 -81.11 27.71
N GLU A 271 -82.18 -81.40 26.44
CA GLU A 271 -83.19 -82.37 26.00
C GLU A 271 -82.86 -83.80 26.47
N LYS A 272 -81.61 -84.25 26.31
CA LYS A 272 -81.14 -85.54 26.85
C LYS A 272 -81.31 -85.60 28.37
N LEU A 273 -80.88 -84.56 29.09
CA LEU A 273 -81.03 -84.47 30.55
C LEU A 273 -82.51 -84.41 30.98
N HIS A 274 -83.41 -83.84 30.18
CA HIS A 274 -84.85 -83.87 30.43
C HIS A 274 -85.43 -85.28 30.21
N MET A 275 -84.99 -86.00 29.16
CA MET A 275 -85.42 -87.37 28.90
C MET A 275 -84.93 -88.33 29.99
N GLU A 276 -83.69 -88.19 30.46
CA GLU A 276 -83.18 -88.93 31.62
C GLU A 276 -83.98 -88.63 32.91
N LYS A 277 -84.34 -87.36 33.15
CA LYS A 277 -85.20 -86.99 34.30
C LYS A 277 -86.57 -87.65 34.22
N LEU A 278 -87.17 -87.71 33.02
CA LEU A 278 -88.44 -88.41 32.80
C LEU A 278 -88.32 -89.94 32.98
N GLN A 279 -87.21 -90.55 32.57
CA GLN A 279 -86.94 -91.98 32.81
C GLN A 279 -86.82 -92.25 34.31
N LYS A 280 -85.97 -91.50 35.02
CA LYS A 280 -85.78 -91.62 36.48
C LYS A 280 -87.08 -91.36 37.27
N GLN A 281 -87.96 -90.47 36.77
CA GLN A 281 -89.31 -90.28 37.34
C GLN A 281 -90.24 -91.48 37.10
N LYS A 282 -90.18 -92.15 35.94
CA LYS A 282 -90.94 -93.38 35.68
C LYS A 282 -90.44 -94.53 36.55
N GLU A 283 -89.14 -94.74 36.62
CA GLU A 283 -88.48 -95.73 37.48
C GLU A 283 -88.89 -95.55 38.95
N CYS A 284 -88.80 -94.31 39.48
CA CYS A 284 -89.29 -93.99 40.83
C CYS A 284 -90.80 -94.23 41.01
N ARG A 285 -91.63 -93.92 40.00
CA ARG A 285 -93.07 -94.20 40.04
C ARG A 285 -93.36 -95.69 40.06
N GLU A 286 -92.64 -96.48 39.28
CA GLU A 286 -92.79 -97.94 39.20
C GLU A 286 -92.31 -98.62 40.48
N MET A 287 -91.19 -98.18 41.07
CA MET A 287 -90.76 -98.61 42.42
C MET A 287 -91.78 -98.26 43.50
N LEU A 288 -92.35 -97.04 43.47
CA LEU A 288 -93.38 -96.62 44.44
C LEU A 288 -94.70 -97.39 44.26
N LEU A 289 -95.08 -97.72 43.02
CA LEU A 289 -96.24 -98.56 42.73
C LEU A 289 -96.00 -100.00 43.19
N GLY A 290 -94.83 -100.60 42.92
CA GLY A 290 -94.45 -101.91 43.43
C GLY A 290 -94.48 -101.96 44.96
N ALA A 291 -93.90 -100.97 45.64
CA ALA A 291 -93.95 -100.85 47.10
C ALA A 291 -95.38 -100.65 47.64
N ALA A 292 -96.28 -100.00 46.88
CA ALA A 292 -97.69 -99.87 47.22
C ALA A 292 -98.47 -101.17 46.98
N GLU A 293 -98.15 -101.93 45.94
CA GLU A 293 -98.73 -103.26 45.69
C GLU A 293 -98.25 -104.30 46.70
N ASP A 294 -96.98 -104.26 47.12
CA ASP A 294 -96.46 -105.12 48.18
C ASP A 294 -97.02 -104.72 49.55
N LYS A 295 -97.27 -103.43 49.81
CA LYS A 295 -98.11 -103.01 50.93
C LYS A 295 -99.54 -103.51 50.81
N ARG A 296 -100.13 -103.57 49.61
CA ARG A 296 -101.49 -104.11 49.38
C ARG A 296 -101.54 -105.64 49.58
N LYS A 297 -100.47 -106.37 49.23
CA LYS A 297 -100.31 -107.80 49.52
C LYS A 297 -100.21 -108.02 51.03
N ARG A 298 -99.30 -107.32 51.72
CA ARG A 298 -99.19 -107.37 53.19
C ARG A 298 -100.51 -107.01 53.87
N LEU A 299 -101.19 -105.93 53.46
CA LEU A 299 -102.51 -105.56 53.98
C LEU A 299 -103.63 -106.56 53.64
N ASN A 300 -103.42 -107.48 52.69
CA ASN A 300 -104.35 -108.58 52.42
C ASN A 300 -103.96 -109.84 53.21
N GLU A 301 -102.68 -110.16 53.35
CA GLU A 301 -102.15 -111.20 54.25
C GLU A 301 -102.50 -110.89 55.71
N GLU A 302 -102.36 -109.63 56.11
CA GLU A 302 -102.81 -109.07 57.39
C GLU A 302 -104.33 -109.20 57.53
N LYS A 303 -105.14 -108.94 56.49
CA LYS A 303 -106.60 -109.16 56.53
C LYS A 303 -107.02 -110.62 56.57
N GLU A 304 -106.30 -111.51 55.90
CA GLU A 304 -106.54 -112.95 56.01
C GLU A 304 -106.17 -113.46 57.41
N GLY A 305 -105.12 -112.89 58.01
CA GLY A 305 -104.78 -113.03 59.42
C GLY A 305 -105.83 -112.44 60.37
N GLU A 306 -106.33 -111.23 60.09
CA GLU A 306 -107.39 -110.56 60.86
C GLU A 306 -108.68 -111.36 60.79
N LEU A 307 -109.13 -111.83 59.61
CA LEU A 307 -110.29 -112.72 59.49
C LEU A 307 -110.09 -114.04 60.27
N ALA A 308 -108.89 -114.62 60.23
CA ALA A 308 -108.54 -115.81 61.01
C ALA A 308 -108.40 -115.55 62.53
N LEU A 309 -108.28 -114.28 62.95
CA LEU A 309 -108.30 -113.82 64.34
C LEU A 309 -109.70 -113.36 64.77
N GLU A 310 -110.49 -112.78 63.88
CA GLU A 310 -111.89 -112.38 64.09
C GLU A 310 -112.76 -113.62 64.28
N MET A 311 -112.55 -114.71 63.52
CA MET A 311 -113.21 -115.98 63.83
C MET A 311 -112.88 -116.49 65.25
N LYS A 312 -111.65 -116.25 65.74
CA LYS A 312 -111.20 -116.62 67.11
C LYS A 312 -111.59 -115.59 68.20
N THR A 313 -112.09 -114.42 67.81
CA THR A 313 -112.43 -113.30 68.71
C THR A 313 -113.94 -113.08 68.80
N LEU A 314 -114.69 -113.41 67.74
CA LEU A 314 -116.14 -113.62 67.78
C LEU A 314 -116.53 -114.76 68.75
N GLU A 315 -115.63 -115.72 69.00
CA GLU A 315 -115.78 -116.70 70.09
C GLU A 315 -115.65 -116.09 71.51
N LYS A 316 -115.27 -114.81 71.70
CA LYS A 316 -114.87 -114.24 73.02
C LYS A 316 -115.41 -112.86 73.44
N SER A 317 -116.10 -112.09 72.59
CA SER A 317 -117.04 -111.01 73.02
C SER A 317 -116.41 -109.66 73.54
N PRO A 318 -117.15 -108.56 73.88
CA PRO A 318 -117.06 -107.30 73.10
C PRO A 318 -117.04 -105.91 73.83
N TRP A 319 -116.98 -104.79 73.06
CA TRP A 319 -117.38 -103.35 73.30
C TRP A 319 -116.31 -102.22 73.12
N LYS A 320 -116.70 -100.92 73.31
CA LYS A 320 -116.27 -99.71 72.53
C LYS A 320 -115.50 -98.54 73.30
N PRO A 321 -115.79 -97.19 73.22
CA PRO A 321 -114.88 -96.12 72.70
C PRO A 321 -114.74 -94.86 73.66
N GLU A 322 -114.47 -93.55 73.35
CA GLU A 322 -114.17 -92.69 72.16
C GLU A 322 -113.36 -91.38 72.55
N GLU A 323 -113.72 -90.16 72.04
CA GLU A 323 -113.38 -88.77 72.56
C GLU A 323 -111.93 -88.18 72.37
N ASP A 324 -111.59 -86.86 72.39
CA ASP A 324 -112.26 -85.52 72.16
C ASP A 324 -111.18 -84.38 71.91
N PRO A 325 -111.46 -83.16 71.34
CA PRO A 325 -110.42 -82.20 70.86
C PRO A 325 -110.51 -80.68 71.24
N GLU A 326 -109.82 -80.17 72.29
CA GLU A 326 -109.80 -78.72 72.64
C GLU A 326 -108.53 -77.88 72.26
N GLU A 327 -107.33 -78.45 72.12
CA GLU A 327 -106.05 -77.69 72.14
C GLU A 327 -105.88 -76.58 71.06
N LYS A 328 -106.64 -76.62 69.96
CA LYS A 328 -106.33 -75.93 68.71
C LYS A 328 -106.46 -74.40 68.75
N THR A 329 -107.07 -73.82 69.78
CA THR A 329 -107.41 -72.39 69.84
C THR A 329 -106.25 -71.47 70.23
N ARG A 330 -105.35 -71.92 71.13
CA ARG A 330 -104.37 -71.03 71.79
C ARG A 330 -103.29 -70.49 70.84
N ARG A 331 -102.78 -71.32 69.92
CA ARG A 331 -101.63 -71.01 69.03
C ARG A 331 -101.86 -69.90 67.99
N LYS A 332 -103.06 -69.30 67.90
CA LYS A 332 -103.38 -68.25 66.91
C LYS A 332 -103.07 -66.81 67.35
N GLN A 333 -102.90 -66.54 68.64
CA GLN A 333 -102.84 -65.15 69.14
C GLN A 333 -101.42 -64.56 69.22
N GLU A 334 -100.38 -65.39 69.22
CA GLU A 334 -98.99 -64.96 69.42
C GLU A 334 -98.40 -64.32 68.14
N LEU A 335 -98.59 -64.99 66.99
CA LEU A 335 -98.13 -64.57 65.65
C LEU A 335 -98.54 -63.15 65.22
N PHE A 336 -99.60 -62.58 65.79
CA PHE A 336 -100.10 -61.26 65.41
C PHE A 336 -99.27 -60.10 66.00
N LYS A 337 -98.61 -60.32 67.15
CA LYS A 337 -97.83 -59.28 67.84
C LYS A 337 -96.50 -59.01 67.16
N GLU A 338 -95.85 -60.05 66.65
CA GLU A 338 -94.53 -60.00 66.01
C GLU A 338 -94.55 -59.15 64.73
N GLN A 339 -95.62 -59.22 63.94
CA GLN A 339 -95.76 -58.42 62.71
C GLN A 339 -95.84 -56.90 62.94
N GLN A 340 -96.32 -56.45 64.12
CA GLN A 340 -96.37 -55.00 64.41
C GLN A 340 -95.00 -54.43 64.74
N ALA A 341 -94.18 -55.17 65.50
CA ALA A 341 -92.83 -54.72 65.87
C ALA A 341 -91.91 -54.50 64.65
N TYR A 342 -91.95 -55.43 63.69
CA TYR A 342 -91.13 -55.36 62.46
C TYR A 342 -91.39 -54.11 61.62
N ARG A 343 -92.65 -53.63 61.58
CA ARG A 343 -93.02 -52.42 60.81
C ARG A 343 -92.50 -51.12 61.42
N ALA A 344 -92.32 -51.04 62.74
CA ALA A 344 -91.79 -49.86 63.40
C ALA A 344 -90.29 -49.65 63.10
N HIS A 345 -89.51 -50.73 63.08
CA HIS A 345 -88.07 -50.70 62.81
C HIS A 345 -87.75 -50.12 61.41
N LEU A 346 -88.49 -50.55 60.39
CA LEU A 346 -88.31 -50.07 59.01
C LEU A 346 -88.60 -48.56 58.85
N ALA A 347 -89.49 -47.99 59.69
CA ALA A 347 -89.80 -46.57 59.64
C ALA A 347 -88.65 -45.70 60.18
N GLN A 348 -87.91 -46.16 61.19
CA GLN A 348 -86.77 -45.40 61.73
C GLN A 348 -85.60 -45.33 60.74
N GLN A 349 -85.27 -46.46 60.09
CA GLN A 349 -84.16 -46.52 59.13
C GLN A 349 -84.37 -45.58 57.93
N LEU A 350 -85.62 -45.42 57.47
CA LEU A 350 -85.96 -44.53 56.36
C LEU A 350 -85.85 -43.04 56.73
N GLU A 351 -85.91 -42.68 58.01
CA GLU A 351 -85.76 -41.29 58.45
C GLU A 351 -84.28 -40.92 58.64
N GLU A 352 -83.44 -41.86 59.09
CA GLU A 352 -81.98 -41.67 59.18
C GLU A 352 -81.31 -41.41 57.82
N GLU A 353 -81.72 -42.12 56.76
CA GLU A 353 -81.15 -41.93 55.42
C GLU A 353 -81.40 -40.51 54.90
N LYS A 354 -82.62 -39.98 55.11
CA LYS A 354 -83.00 -38.60 54.74
C LYS A 354 -82.19 -37.54 55.50
N GLU A 355 -81.69 -37.84 56.69
CA GLU A 355 -80.83 -36.92 57.44
C GLU A 355 -79.44 -36.87 56.80
N ARG A 356 -78.86 -38.05 56.47
CA ARG A 356 -77.56 -38.19 55.80
C ARG A 356 -77.55 -37.52 54.41
N GLU A 357 -78.61 -37.67 53.62
CA GLU A 357 -78.76 -36.97 52.34
C GLU A 357 -78.70 -35.44 52.50
N LYS A 358 -79.41 -34.87 53.48
CA LYS A 358 -79.40 -33.42 53.76
C LYS A 358 -78.02 -32.91 54.18
N GLU A 359 -77.15 -33.74 54.73
CA GLU A 359 -75.78 -33.35 55.11
C GLU A 359 -74.84 -33.34 53.91
N VAL A 360 -74.88 -34.38 53.07
CA VAL A 360 -74.16 -34.41 51.79
C VAL A 360 -74.57 -33.22 50.92
N ASP A 361 -75.87 -32.90 50.88
CA ASP A 361 -76.42 -31.82 50.07
C ASP A 361 -76.12 -30.40 50.65
N LYS A 362 -75.61 -30.27 51.87
CA LYS A 362 -74.99 -29.03 52.40
C LYS A 362 -73.55 -28.89 51.91
N LEU A 363 -72.74 -29.93 52.09
CA LEU A 363 -71.32 -29.96 51.68
C LEU A 363 -71.15 -29.64 50.18
N LEU A 364 -72.03 -30.19 49.34
CA LEU A 364 -72.05 -29.91 47.89
C LEU A 364 -72.38 -28.45 47.56
N LYS A 365 -73.13 -27.73 48.39
CA LYS A 365 -73.44 -26.30 48.20
C LYS A 365 -72.27 -25.41 48.62
N GLU A 366 -71.56 -25.79 49.68
CA GLU A 366 -70.35 -25.09 50.14
C GLU A 366 -69.20 -25.20 49.13
N GLU A 367 -68.93 -26.38 48.56
CA GLU A 367 -67.90 -26.51 47.51
C GLU A 367 -68.26 -25.73 46.23
N ARG A 368 -69.53 -25.73 45.84
CA ARG A 368 -70.01 -24.88 44.72
C ARG A 368 -69.77 -23.40 45.00
N ALA A 369 -70.00 -22.92 46.22
CA ALA A 369 -69.71 -21.54 46.61
C ALA A 369 -68.21 -21.20 46.54
N LYS A 370 -67.33 -22.10 47.03
CA LYS A 370 -65.87 -21.94 46.95
C LYS A 370 -65.37 -21.85 45.50
N VAL A 371 -65.94 -22.62 44.57
CA VAL A 371 -65.62 -22.55 43.14
C VAL A 371 -66.08 -21.23 42.51
N TRP A 372 -67.29 -20.76 42.84
CA TRP A 372 -67.78 -19.46 42.35
C TRP A 372 -66.95 -18.27 42.87
N ALA A 373 -66.53 -18.29 44.14
CA ALA A 373 -65.65 -17.26 44.70
C ALA A 373 -64.31 -17.17 43.96
N LYS A 374 -63.67 -18.32 43.66
CA LYS A 374 -62.42 -18.36 42.88
C LYS A 374 -62.57 -17.77 41.48
N LYS A 375 -63.69 -18.04 40.80
CA LYS A 375 -64.00 -17.42 39.49
C LYS A 375 -64.24 -15.91 39.60
N ALA A 376 -64.93 -15.45 40.65
CA ALA A 376 -65.15 -14.02 40.87
C ALA A 376 -63.82 -13.26 40.99
N GLU A 377 -62.89 -13.74 41.81
CA GLU A 377 -61.55 -13.13 41.96
C GLU A 377 -60.72 -13.17 40.68
N GLN A 378 -60.74 -14.27 39.92
CA GLN A 378 -60.10 -14.32 38.59
C GLN A 378 -60.64 -13.23 37.66
N THR A 379 -61.97 -13.04 37.61
CA THR A 379 -62.59 -11.99 36.78
C THR A 379 -62.43 -10.55 37.32
N ARG A 380 -61.96 -10.37 38.57
CA ARG A 380 -61.52 -9.07 39.10
C ARG A 380 -60.12 -8.75 38.61
N LEU A 381 -59.17 -9.67 38.81
CA LEU A 381 -57.78 -9.52 38.36
C LEU A 381 -57.69 -9.30 36.84
N GLU A 382 -58.52 -9.99 36.05
CA GLU A 382 -58.61 -9.73 34.60
C GLU A 382 -59.09 -8.31 34.25
N LYS A 383 -60.00 -7.71 35.02
CA LYS A 383 -60.47 -6.34 34.79
C LYS A 383 -59.41 -5.33 35.18
N GLU A 384 -58.79 -5.50 36.34
CA GLU A 384 -57.70 -4.65 36.83
C GLU A 384 -56.52 -4.64 35.85
N ALA A 385 -56.14 -5.81 35.30
CA ALA A 385 -55.11 -5.92 34.27
C ALA A 385 -55.50 -5.20 32.95
N ARG A 386 -56.77 -5.29 32.53
CA ARG A 386 -57.27 -4.56 31.33
C ARG A 386 -57.31 -3.05 31.55
N GLU A 387 -57.65 -2.59 32.75
CA GLU A 387 -57.65 -1.17 33.11
C GLU A 387 -56.22 -0.59 33.21
N GLN A 388 -55.26 -1.36 33.73
CA GLN A 388 -53.84 -0.99 33.72
C GLN A 388 -53.29 -0.93 32.29
N LEU A 389 -53.61 -1.91 31.44
CA LEU A 389 -53.25 -1.89 30.02
C LEU A 389 -53.82 -0.66 29.31
N LEU A 390 -55.09 -0.32 29.57
CA LEU A 390 -55.74 0.83 28.97
C LEU A 390 -55.10 2.17 29.40
N LYS A 391 -54.73 2.32 30.67
CA LYS A 391 -53.95 3.48 31.16
C LYS A 391 -52.63 3.59 30.42
N ASN A 392 -51.82 2.53 30.41
CA ASN A 392 -50.52 2.51 29.73
C ASN A 392 -50.64 2.87 28.23
N VAL A 393 -51.71 2.45 27.55
CA VAL A 393 -51.99 2.80 26.14
C VAL A 393 -52.44 4.26 25.97
N LEU A 394 -53.12 4.86 26.95
CA LEU A 394 -53.48 6.28 26.92
C LEU A 394 -52.27 7.16 27.25
N ASP A 395 -51.49 6.79 28.26
CA ASP A 395 -50.31 7.53 28.73
C ASP A 395 -49.21 7.53 27.65
N THR A 396 -48.92 6.38 27.03
CA THR A 396 -48.01 6.32 25.88
C THR A 396 -48.51 7.11 24.67
N ARG A 397 -49.83 7.24 24.49
CA ARG A 397 -50.42 8.04 23.41
C ARG A 397 -50.43 9.54 23.71
N GLN A 398 -50.45 9.94 24.98
CA GLN A 398 -50.19 11.32 25.41
C GLN A 398 -48.72 11.69 25.16
N LEU A 399 -47.77 10.83 25.58
CA LEU A 399 -46.35 11.02 25.29
C LEU A 399 -46.06 11.15 23.78
N GLN A 400 -46.68 10.32 22.94
CA GLN A 400 -46.58 10.43 21.47
C GLN A 400 -47.19 11.71 20.87
N ILE A 401 -48.04 12.42 21.60
CA ILE A 401 -48.58 13.73 21.20
C ILE A 401 -47.64 14.84 21.69
N GLU A 402 -47.10 14.73 22.90
CA GLU A 402 -46.11 15.67 23.45
C GLU A 402 -44.79 15.65 22.66
N GLU A 403 -44.32 14.48 22.24
CA GLU A 403 -43.14 14.32 21.37
C GLU A 403 -43.35 14.89 19.96
N LYS A 404 -44.61 14.97 19.49
CA LYS A 404 -44.99 15.61 18.21
C LYS A 404 -45.33 17.10 18.35
N SER A 405 -45.25 17.64 19.57
CA SER A 405 -45.53 19.03 19.91
C SER A 405 -44.25 19.81 20.27
N LYS A 406 -43.07 19.25 19.95
CA LYS A 406 -41.73 19.82 20.09
C LYS A 406 -41.06 19.87 18.71
#